data_AF-A0A2N2JMS7-F1
#
_entry.id   AF-A0A2N2JMS7-F1
#
_cell.length_a   1.000
_cell.length_b   1.000
_cell.length_c   1.000
_cell.angle_alpha   90.00
_cell.angle_beta   90.00
_cell.angle_gamma   90.00
#
_symmetry.space_group_name_H-M   'P 1'
#
loop_
_entity.id
_entity.type
_entity.pdbx_description
1 polymer ?
#
loop_
_entity_poly.entity_id
_entity_poly.type
_entity_poly.pdbx_seq_one_letter_code
_entity_poly.pdbx_strand_id
1 'polypeptide(L)'
;MSLISPSRPADDDPLALLTACHARIRSFAGLARRLGEAAGLAAPDVVDAAERVGRYFGEALPLHAQDEEESLAPRLRGRHPALDRALERMSAEHLDHAPLLARLIAVCERLAVEPGAHEAVRAELLSVSTALVEAMESHLARGRRAAASP
;
A
#
# COMPACT_ATOMS: atom_id res chain seq x y z
N MET A 1 -33.98 10.57 -33.60
CA MET A 1 -33.12 11.55 -32.89
C MET A 1 -32.62 10.88 -31.62
N SER A 2 -31.56 10.06 -31.72
CA SER A 2 -31.05 9.28 -30.59
C SER A 2 -29.86 10.04 -30.00
N LEU A 3 -30.02 10.54 -28.77
CA LEU A 3 -28.95 11.15 -28.01
C LEU A 3 -28.07 10.03 -27.46
N ILE A 4 -26.88 9.87 -28.03
CA ILE A 4 -25.81 9.09 -27.43
C ILE A 4 -25.36 9.90 -26.22
N SER A 5 -25.72 9.47 -25.01
CA SER A 5 -25.07 9.96 -23.79
C SER A 5 -23.59 9.57 -23.84
N PRO A 6 -22.65 10.48 -23.58
CA PRO A 6 -21.26 10.10 -23.46
C PRO A 6 -21.12 9.27 -22.18
N SER A 7 -20.61 8.05 -22.32
CA SER A 7 -20.13 7.26 -21.20
C SER A 7 -19.12 8.12 -20.43
N ARG A 8 -19.43 8.44 -19.16
CA ARG A 8 -18.45 9.05 -18.25
C ARG A 8 -17.22 8.12 -18.21
N PRO A 9 -15.99 8.63 -18.33
CA PRO A 9 -14.80 7.78 -18.28
C PRO A 9 -14.84 6.93 -17.01
N ALA A 10 -14.39 5.68 -17.13
CA ALA A 10 -14.35 4.70 -16.03
C ALA A 10 -13.44 5.13 -14.86
N ASP A 11 -12.78 6.28 -14.97
CA ASP A 11 -11.85 6.86 -14.00
C ASP A 11 -12.54 7.59 -12.83
N ASP A 12 -13.86 7.81 -12.89
CA ASP A 12 -14.63 8.53 -11.85
C ASP A 12 -15.39 7.60 -10.86
N ASP A 13 -15.09 6.30 -10.82
CA ASP A 13 -15.65 5.40 -9.79
C ASP A 13 -14.71 5.33 -8.58
N PRO A 14 -15.07 5.92 -7.42
CA PRO A 14 -14.23 5.89 -6.22
C PRO A 14 -13.88 4.47 -5.77
N LEU A 15 -14.76 3.49 -5.98
CA LEU A 15 -14.51 2.10 -5.61
C LEU A 15 -13.50 1.43 -6.55
N ALA A 16 -13.56 1.74 -7.84
CA ALA A 16 -12.58 1.27 -8.82
C ALA A 16 -11.18 1.86 -8.54
N LEU A 17 -11.11 3.15 -8.20
CA LEU A 17 -9.87 3.82 -7.81
C LEU A 17 -9.26 3.21 -6.54
N LEU A 18 -10.07 3.01 -5.49
CA LEU A 18 -9.63 2.34 -4.26
C LEU A 18 -9.13 0.92 -4.54
N THR A 19 -9.85 0.16 -5.36
CA THR A 19 -9.45 -1.21 -5.74
C THR A 19 -8.12 -1.22 -6.50
N ALA A 20 -7.92 -0.28 -7.42
CA ALA A 20 -6.65 -0.14 -8.13
C ALA A 20 -5.50 0.27 -7.19
N CYS A 21 -5.73 1.18 -6.24
CA CYS A 21 -4.77 1.50 -5.18
C CYS A 21 -4.39 0.26 -4.38
N HIS A 22 -5.37 -0.54 -3.94
CA HIS A 22 -5.13 -1.78 -3.20
C HIS A 22 -4.34 -2.83 -4.00
N ALA A 23 -4.55 -2.91 -5.31
CA ALA A 23 -3.77 -3.78 -6.18
C ALA A 23 -2.30 -3.32 -6.27
N ARG A 24 -2.06 -2.00 -6.29
CA ARG A 24 -0.70 -1.43 -6.25
C ARG A 24 -0.01 -1.74 -4.92
N ILE A 25 -0.70 -1.60 -3.77
CA ILE A 25 -0.13 -1.91 -2.45
C ILE A 25 0.42 -3.34 -2.43
N ARG A 26 -0.38 -4.31 -2.88
CA ARG A 26 0.05 -5.71 -2.99
C ARG A 26 1.26 -5.90 -3.90
N SER A 27 1.26 -5.23 -5.04
CA SER A 27 2.32 -5.36 -6.04
C SER A 27 3.66 -4.88 -5.49
N PHE A 28 3.68 -3.74 -4.80
CA PHE A 28 4.89 -3.18 -4.20
C PHE A 28 5.33 -3.92 -2.94
N ALA A 29 4.39 -4.35 -2.08
CA ALA A 29 4.72 -5.21 -0.93
C ALA A 29 5.34 -6.55 -1.40
N GLY A 30 4.78 -7.13 -2.46
CA GLY A 30 5.33 -8.33 -3.09
C GLY A 30 6.70 -8.10 -3.74
N LEU A 31 6.94 -6.92 -4.33
CA LEU A 31 8.25 -6.56 -4.87
C LEU A 31 9.32 -6.44 -3.77
N ALA A 32 8.99 -5.79 -2.66
CA ALA A 32 9.87 -5.70 -1.49
C ALA A 32 10.24 -7.08 -0.95
N ARG A 33 9.26 -7.99 -0.84
CA ARG A 33 9.49 -9.37 -0.41
C ARG A 33 10.41 -10.13 -1.36
N ARG A 34 10.17 -10.06 -2.67
CA ARG A 34 11.04 -10.70 -3.67
C ARG A 34 12.47 -10.17 -3.62
N LEU A 35 12.64 -8.87 -3.34
CA LEU A 35 13.96 -8.26 -3.18
C LEU A 35 14.70 -8.81 -1.95
N GLY A 36 14.00 -9.15 -0.87
CA GLY A 36 14.59 -9.83 0.30
C GLY A 36 14.89 -11.33 0.05
N GLU A 37 14.06 -12.00 -0.76
CA GLU A 37 14.21 -13.44 -1.06
C GLU A 37 15.35 -13.73 -2.04
N ALA A 38 15.48 -12.93 -3.09
CA ALA A 38 16.48 -13.15 -4.13
C ALA A 38 17.90 -12.91 -3.61
N ALA A 39 18.87 -13.71 -4.06
CA ALA A 39 20.29 -13.53 -3.79
C ALA A 39 21.04 -13.32 -5.11
N GLY A 40 22.21 -12.67 -5.05
CA GLY A 40 23.06 -12.50 -6.23
C GLY A 40 22.45 -11.64 -7.35
N LEU A 41 21.57 -10.70 -7.00
CA LEU A 41 21.02 -9.74 -7.95
C LEU A 41 22.11 -8.80 -8.47
N ALA A 42 21.99 -8.39 -9.74
CA ALA A 42 22.85 -7.36 -10.28
C ALA A 42 22.53 -6.01 -9.62
N ALA A 43 23.55 -5.17 -9.40
CA ALA A 43 23.37 -3.87 -8.76
C ALA A 43 22.28 -2.99 -9.41
N PRO A 44 22.14 -2.90 -10.75
CA PRO A 44 21.05 -2.13 -11.37
C PRO A 44 19.65 -2.62 -11.01
N ASP A 45 19.46 -3.93 -10.87
CA ASP A 45 18.15 -4.52 -10.52
C ASP A 45 17.78 -4.23 -9.07
N VAL A 46 18.78 -4.23 -8.17
CA VAL A 46 18.62 -3.85 -6.76
C VAL A 46 18.19 -2.39 -6.66
N VAL A 47 18.86 -1.49 -7.38
CA VAL A 47 18.54 -0.05 -7.39
C VAL A 47 17.13 0.19 -7.93
N ASP A 48 16.78 -0.36 -9.10
CA ASP A 48 15.43 -0.18 -9.68
C ASP A 48 14.33 -0.63 -8.71
N ALA A 49 14.47 -1.84 -8.16
CA ALA A 49 13.49 -2.38 -7.23
C ALA A 49 13.39 -1.54 -5.95
N ALA A 50 14.53 -1.13 -5.38
CA ALA A 50 14.58 -0.34 -4.15
C ALA A 50 13.97 1.05 -4.34
N GLU A 51 14.31 1.76 -5.41
CA GLU A 51 13.73 3.08 -5.71
C GLU A 51 12.22 3.01 -5.92
N ARG A 52 11.74 2.00 -6.64
CA ARG A 52 10.31 1.83 -6.91
C ARG A 52 9.52 1.52 -5.64
N VAL A 53 10.04 0.64 -4.79
CA VAL A 53 9.43 0.31 -3.49
C VAL A 53 9.47 1.53 -2.57
N GLY A 54 10.63 2.16 -2.42
CA GLY A 54 10.83 3.34 -1.57
C GLY A 54 9.90 4.49 -1.96
N ARG A 55 9.84 4.85 -3.24
CA ARG A 55 8.95 5.90 -3.75
C ARG A 55 7.48 5.57 -3.49
N TYR A 56 7.04 4.35 -3.76
CA TYR A 56 5.64 3.99 -3.57
C TYR A 56 5.21 4.10 -2.10
N PHE A 57 6.00 3.54 -1.18
CA PHE A 57 5.66 3.55 0.25
C PHE A 57 5.95 4.89 0.93
N GLY A 58 6.90 5.68 0.42
CA GLY A 58 7.23 7.01 0.94
C GLY A 58 6.30 8.11 0.44
N GLU A 59 5.72 7.98 -0.75
CA GLU A 59 4.92 9.05 -1.37
C GLU A 59 3.47 8.63 -1.62
N ALA A 60 3.25 7.52 -2.32
CA ALA A 60 1.91 7.15 -2.79
C ALA A 60 1.01 6.55 -1.71
N LEU A 61 1.57 5.71 -0.82
CA LEU A 61 0.78 5.11 0.27
C LEU A 61 0.30 6.15 1.29
N PRO A 62 1.12 7.12 1.77
CA PRO A 62 0.64 8.16 2.67
C PRO A 62 -0.50 9.00 2.08
N LEU A 63 -0.44 9.33 0.79
CA LEU A 63 -1.52 10.06 0.10
C LEU A 63 -2.81 9.25 0.07
N HIS A 64 -2.72 7.94 -0.15
CA HIS A 64 -3.89 7.06 -0.10
C HIS A 64 -4.53 7.01 1.30
N ALA A 65 -3.73 6.85 2.35
CA ALA A 65 -4.24 6.87 3.73
C ALA A 65 -4.88 8.22 4.08
N GLN A 66 -4.29 9.33 3.63
CA GLN A 66 -4.85 10.67 3.77
C GLN A 66 -6.20 10.82 3.06
N ASP A 67 -6.32 10.33 1.82
CA ASP A 67 -7.60 10.34 1.10
C ASP A 67 -8.69 9.57 1.85
N GLU A 68 -8.36 8.44 2.46
CA GLU A 68 -9.31 7.67 3.27
C GLU A 68 -9.75 8.42 4.52
N GLU A 69 -8.83 9.13 5.19
CA GLU A 69 -9.10 9.86 6.43
C GLU A 69 -9.82 11.21 6.21
N GLU A 70 -9.43 11.96 5.19
CA GLU A 70 -9.93 13.32 4.91
C GLU A 70 -11.16 13.33 3.99
N SER A 71 -11.35 12.28 3.19
CA SER A 71 -12.40 12.22 2.18
C SER A 71 -13.41 11.12 2.46
N LEU A 72 -12.97 9.86 2.64
CA LEU A 72 -13.88 8.72 2.78
C LEU A 72 -14.53 8.68 4.17
N ALA A 73 -13.72 8.76 5.24
CA ALA A 73 -14.20 8.62 6.61
C ALA A 73 -15.28 9.65 7.00
N PRO A 74 -15.17 10.95 6.66
CA PRO A 74 -16.19 11.95 7.01
C PRO A 74 -17.55 11.68 6.34
N ARG A 75 -17.58 11.06 5.16
CA ARG A 75 -18.83 10.76 4.43
C ARG A 75 -19.55 9.54 5.01
N LEU A 76 -18.79 8.63 5.62
CA LEU A 76 -19.25 7.34 6.13
C LEU A 76 -19.56 7.35 7.63
N ARG A 77 -18.93 8.24 8.39
CA ARG A 77 -19.11 8.35 9.84
C ARG A 77 -20.57 8.65 10.22
N GLY A 78 -21.06 7.98 11.25
CA GLY A 78 -22.41 8.12 11.79
C GLY A 78 -23.50 7.42 10.95
N ARG A 79 -23.14 6.75 9.84
CA ARG A 79 -24.12 6.01 9.02
C ARG A 79 -24.52 4.69 9.65
N HIS A 80 -23.59 4.01 10.32
CA HIS A 80 -23.84 2.74 11.00
C HIS A 80 -22.74 2.44 12.03
N PRO A 81 -23.06 1.92 13.25
CA PRO A 81 -22.04 1.67 14.28
C PRO A 81 -20.94 0.70 13.87
N ALA A 82 -21.23 -0.28 13.01
CA ALA A 82 -20.20 -1.19 12.52
C ALA A 82 -19.21 -0.49 11.57
N LEU A 83 -19.67 0.52 10.83
CA LEU A 83 -18.86 1.32 9.94
C LEU A 83 -17.97 2.29 10.72
N ASP A 84 -18.52 2.92 11.76
CA ASP A 84 -17.72 3.78 12.66
C ASP A 84 -16.56 3.01 13.29
N ARG A 85 -16.84 1.81 13.81
CA ARG A 85 -15.78 0.92 14.33
C ARG A 85 -14.79 0.49 13.25
N ALA A 86 -15.21 0.37 12.00
CA ALA A 86 -14.30 0.03 10.90
C ALA A 86 -13.37 1.19 10.55
N LEU A 87 -13.89 2.42 10.53
CA LEU A 87 -13.10 3.64 10.32
C LEU A 87 -12.07 3.87 11.44
N GLU A 88 -12.47 3.67 12.70
CA GLU A 88 -11.55 3.76 13.85
C GLU A 88 -10.40 2.75 13.74
N ARG A 89 -10.72 1.50 13.38
CA ARG A 89 -9.69 0.46 13.16
C ARG A 89 -8.78 0.79 12.00
N MET A 90 -9.31 1.24 10.87
CA MET A 90 -8.53 1.62 9.70
C MET A 90 -7.49 2.69 10.06
N SER A 91 -7.90 3.74 10.78
CA SER A 91 -6.99 4.79 11.23
C SER A 91 -5.94 4.27 12.22
N ALA A 92 -6.31 3.37 13.15
CA ALA A 92 -5.35 2.74 14.04
C ALA A 92 -4.33 1.86 13.27
N GLU A 93 -4.79 1.10 12.27
CA GLU A 93 -3.93 0.28 11.41
C GLU A 93 -2.91 1.15 10.65
N HIS A 94 -3.31 2.31 10.12
CA HIS A 94 -2.37 3.24 9.46
C HIS A 94 -1.24 3.68 10.38
N LEU A 95 -1.55 4.00 11.64
CA LEU A 95 -0.55 4.36 12.65
C LEU A 95 0.35 3.16 13.00
N ASP A 96 -0.23 1.97 13.15
CA ASP A 96 0.51 0.73 13.46
C ASP A 96 1.46 0.31 12.33
N HIS A 97 1.15 0.67 11.08
CA HIS A 97 1.99 0.37 9.91
C HIS A 97 3.19 1.30 9.78
N ALA A 98 3.13 2.51 10.34
CA ALA A 98 4.16 3.54 10.17
C ALA A 98 5.60 3.08 10.53
N PRO A 99 5.84 2.35 11.65
CA PRO A 99 7.19 1.88 11.98
C PRO A 99 7.74 0.84 10.99
N LEU A 100 6.88 -0.04 10.45
CA LEU A 100 7.27 -1.02 9.44
C LEU A 100 7.61 -0.34 8.12
N LEU A 101 6.79 0.64 7.70
CA LEU A 101 7.01 1.43 6.50
C LEU A 101 8.30 2.23 6.59
N ALA A 102 8.55 2.91 7.71
CA ALA A 102 9.78 3.67 7.93
C ALA A 102 11.04 2.81 7.82
N ARG A 103 11.01 1.59 8.40
CA ARG A 103 12.11 0.63 8.28
C ARG A 103 12.32 0.16 6.84
N LEU A 104 11.24 -0.20 6.15
CA LEU A 104 11.33 -0.62 4.75
C LEU A 104 11.90 0.50 3.87
N ILE A 105 11.41 1.73 4.03
CA ILE A 105 11.88 2.91 3.28
C ILE A 105 13.37 3.13 3.52
N ALA A 106 13.82 3.12 4.77
CA ALA A 106 15.25 3.30 5.09
C ALA A 106 16.15 2.22 4.45
N VAL A 107 15.70 0.96 4.44
CA VAL A 107 16.44 -0.12 3.75
C VAL A 107 16.47 0.11 2.24
N CYS A 108 15.35 0.52 1.64
CA CYS A 108 15.28 0.83 0.21
C CYS A 108 16.15 2.04 -0.17
N GLU A 109 16.15 3.11 0.61
CA GLU A 109 17.00 4.28 0.41
C GLU A 109 18.49 3.90 0.46
N ARG A 110 18.87 3.07 1.43
CA ARG A 110 20.23 2.53 1.49
C ARG A 110 20.59 1.73 0.25
N LEU A 111 19.71 0.85 -0.22
CA LEU A 111 19.97 0.01 -1.40
C LEU A 111 20.01 0.79 -2.71
N ALA A 112 19.31 1.91 -2.80
CA ALA A 112 19.39 2.81 -3.95
C ALA A 112 20.78 3.47 -4.06
N VAL A 113 21.43 3.76 -2.92
CA VAL A 113 22.76 4.40 -2.88
C VAL A 113 23.89 3.36 -2.86
N GLU A 114 23.70 2.26 -2.13
CA GLU A 114 24.68 1.21 -1.87
C GLU A 114 24.13 -0.18 -2.23
N PRO A 115 23.91 -0.49 -3.52
CA PRO A 115 23.32 -1.77 -3.93
C PRO A 115 24.19 -2.98 -3.54
N GLY A 116 25.50 -2.79 -3.34
CA GLY A 116 26.40 -3.83 -2.82
C GLY A 116 26.09 -4.25 -1.37
N ALA A 117 25.30 -3.47 -0.63
CA ALA A 117 24.85 -3.83 0.72
C ALA A 117 23.69 -4.85 0.72
N HIS A 118 23.15 -5.19 -0.45
CA HIS A 118 21.98 -6.08 -0.59
C HIS A 118 22.10 -7.34 0.25
N GLU A 119 23.16 -8.13 0.05
CA GLU A 119 23.33 -9.40 0.77
C GLU A 119 23.30 -9.23 2.29
N ALA A 120 23.86 -8.13 2.81
CA ALA A 120 23.91 -7.86 4.24
C ALA A 120 22.54 -7.49 4.83
N VAL A 121 21.65 -6.87 4.05
CA VAL A 121 20.32 -6.42 4.53
C VAL A 121 19.18 -7.34 4.10
N ARG A 122 19.44 -8.38 3.30
CA ARG A 122 18.41 -9.30 2.79
C ARG A 122 17.50 -9.87 3.87
N ALA A 123 18.08 -10.32 4.99
CA ALA A 123 17.31 -10.90 6.09
C ALA A 123 16.38 -9.86 6.74
N GLU A 124 16.85 -8.63 6.93
CA GLU A 124 16.02 -7.53 7.44
C GLU A 124 14.93 -7.16 6.44
N LEU A 125 15.29 -7.00 5.16
CA LEU A 125 14.35 -6.69 4.10
C LEU A 125 13.25 -7.74 3.98
N LEU A 126 13.60 -9.04 4.06
CA LEU A 126 12.65 -10.13 4.05
C LEU A 126 11.75 -10.09 5.29
N SER A 127 12.32 -9.88 6.48
CA SER A 127 11.54 -9.80 7.71
C SER A 127 10.52 -8.65 7.68
N VAL A 128 10.94 -7.44 7.30
CA VAL A 128 10.06 -6.26 7.29
C VAL A 128 9.01 -6.36 6.18
N SER A 129 9.38 -6.87 5.00
CA SER A 129 8.45 -7.02 3.88
C SER A 129 7.42 -8.12 4.11
N THR A 130 7.78 -9.23 4.76
CA THR A 130 6.81 -10.27 5.15
C THR A 130 5.80 -9.72 6.16
N ALA A 131 6.26 -9.03 7.20
CA ALA A 131 5.37 -8.38 8.17
C ALA A 131 4.45 -7.35 7.49
N LEU A 132 4.97 -6.58 6.53
CA LEU A 132 4.20 -5.61 5.76
C LEU A 132 3.14 -6.30 4.89
N VAL A 133 3.47 -7.40 4.20
CA VAL A 133 2.50 -8.15 3.39
C VAL A 133 1.34 -8.65 4.26
N GLU A 134 1.64 -9.23 5.42
CA GLU A 134 0.62 -9.72 6.36
C GLU A 134 -0.27 -8.58 6.87
N ALA A 135 0.35 -7.47 7.28
CA ALA A 135 -0.35 -6.27 7.76
C ALA A 135 -1.29 -5.70 6.67
N MET A 136 -0.78 -5.54 5.45
CA MET A 136 -1.55 -5.01 4.32
C MET A 136 -2.67 -5.96 3.91
N GLU A 137 -2.45 -7.27 3.82
CA GLU A 137 -3.56 -8.18 3.49
C GLU A 137 -4.66 -8.18 4.55
N SER A 138 -4.29 -8.09 5.82
CA SER A 138 -5.26 -7.94 6.92
C SER A 138 -6.10 -6.67 6.76
N HIS A 139 -5.45 -5.52 6.54
CA HIS A 139 -6.09 -4.22 6.31
C HIS A 139 -7.03 -4.25 5.08
N LEU A 140 -6.51 -4.68 3.93
CA LEU A 140 -7.24 -4.69 2.66
C LEU A 140 -8.42 -5.69 2.64
N ALA A 141 -8.29 -6.82 3.33
CA ALA A 141 -9.38 -7.79 3.45
C ALA A 141 -10.54 -7.31 4.33
N ARG A 142 -10.29 -6.34 5.22
CA ARG A 142 -11.32 -5.73 6.08
C ARG A 142 -12.06 -4.62 5.33
N GLY A 143 -11.36 -3.80 4.53
CA GLY A 143 -11.98 -2.79 3.65
C GLY A 143 -13.03 -3.39 2.70
N ARG A 144 -12.73 -4.55 2.09
CA ARG A 144 -13.69 -5.27 1.22
C ARG A 144 -14.95 -5.76 1.94
N ARG A 145 -14.84 -6.17 3.21
CA ARG A 145 -15.99 -6.69 3.99
C ARG A 145 -16.92 -5.58 4.46
N ALA A 146 -16.38 -4.40 4.77
CA ALA A 146 -17.19 -3.22 5.07
C ALA A 146 -18.01 -2.75 3.85
N ALA A 147 -17.46 -2.88 2.64
CA ALA A 147 -18.16 -2.54 1.39
C ALA A 147 -19.20 -3.58 0.93
N ALA A 148 -19.14 -4.82 1.44
CA ALA A 148 -19.98 -5.94 1.00
C ALA A 148 -21.14 -6.28 1.97
N SER A 149 -21.30 -5.53 3.07
CA SER A 149 -22.43 -5.71 4.00
C SER A 149 -23.59 -4.80 3.59
N PRO A 150 -24.81 -5.34 3.35
CA PRO A 150 -25.99 -4.57 2.97
C PRO A 150 -26.50 -3.64 4.07
#